data_AF-A0A1E5W357-F1
#
_entry.id   AF-A0A1E5W357-F1
#
_cell.length_a   1.000
_cell.length_b   1.000
_cell.length_c   1.000
_cell.angle_alpha   90.00
_cell.angle_beta   90.00
_cell.angle_gamma   90.00
#
_symmetry.space_group_name_H-M   'P 1'
#
loop_
_entity.id
_entity.type
_entity.pdbx_description
1 polymer ?
#
loop_
_entity_poly.entity_id
_entity_poly.type
_entity_poly.pdbx_seq_one_letter_code
_entity_poly.pdbx_strand_id
1 'polypeptide(L)'
;MAISLGSPAVFNLVTIDTGSTLSWVNCQRCQISCHEQADEAGPRFDPHVSTTYRHIGCSNEDCIDIHQDNGIPYGCIDETDTCLYSV
;
A
#
# COMPACT_ATOMS: atom_id res chain seq x y z
N MET A 1 -4.37 8.90 -14.06
CA MET A 1 -4.83 7.70 -14.79
C MET A 1 -5.77 6.90 -13.90
N ALA A 2 -6.80 6.26 -14.45
CA ALA A 2 -7.70 5.41 -13.65
C ALA A 2 -7.15 3.99 -13.55
N ILE A 3 -7.16 3.41 -12.35
CA ILE A 3 -6.83 2.00 -12.07
C ILE A 3 -7.95 1.36 -11.25
N SER A 4 -8.02 0.03 -11.26
CA SER A 4 -8.92 -0.75 -10.40
C SER A 4 -8.12 -1.65 -9.46
N LEU A 5 -8.48 -1.67 -8.18
CA LEU A 5 -7.83 -2.47 -7.14
C LEU A 5 -8.82 -3.44 -6.49
N GLY A 6 -8.34 -4.65 -6.18
CA GLY A 6 -9.06 -5.62 -5.37
C GLY A 6 -10.22 -6.35 -6.06
N SER A 7 -10.96 -7.12 -5.27
CA SER A 7 -12.14 -7.88 -5.71
C SER A 7 -13.21 -7.87 -4.61
N PRO A 8 -14.35 -7.19 -4.80
CA PRO A 8 -14.77 -6.46 -6.00
C PRO A 8 -13.86 -5.25 -6.31
N ALA A 9 -13.86 -4.83 -7.58
CA ALA A 9 -12.98 -3.77 -8.07
C ALA A 9 -13.34 -2.39 -7.47
N VAL A 10 -12.32 -1.69 -6.98
CA VAL A 10 -12.40 -0.30 -6.49
C VAL A 10 -11.60 0.60 -7.42
N PHE A 11 -12.24 1.60 -8.03
CA PHE A 11 -11.59 2.52 -8.96
C PHE A 11 -10.96 3.70 -8.23
N ASN A 12 -9.72 4.02 -8.60
CA ASN A 12 -9.00 5.20 -8.11
C ASN A 12 -8.34 5.95 -9.28
N LEU A 13 -8.27 7.28 -9.19
CA LEU A 13 -7.41 8.10 -10.02
C LEU A 13 -6.05 8.25 -9.34
N VAL A 14 -4.99 7.91 -10.07
CA VAL A 14 -3.61 7.99 -9.58
C VAL A 14 -2.75 8.86 -10.50
N THR A 15 -1.70 9.43 -9.93
CA THR A 15 -0.61 10.07 -10.68
C THR A 15 0.39 9.00 -11.13
N ILE A 16 0.85 9.08 -12.38
CA ILE A 16 1.94 8.23 -12.86
C ILE A 16 3.23 9.00 -12.63
N ASP A 17 3.95 8.64 -11.57
CA ASP A 17 5.21 9.25 -11.19
C ASP A 17 6.38 8.37 -11.67
N THR A 18 7.11 8.85 -12.68
CA THR A 18 8.30 8.15 -13.19
C THR A 18 9.55 8.39 -12.33
N GLY A 19 9.46 9.24 -11.31
CA GLY A 19 10.54 9.58 -10.39
C GLY A 19 10.61 8.71 -9.13
N SER A 20 9.67 7.78 -8.94
CA SER A 20 9.62 6.90 -7.77
C SER A 20 9.43 5.43 -8.16
N THR A 21 9.82 4.53 -7.24
CA THR A 21 9.74 3.06 -7.40
C THR A 21 8.50 2.46 -6.73
N LEU A 22 7.79 3.24 -5.90
CA LEU A 22 6.64 2.76 -5.12
C LEU A 22 5.31 3.20 -5.73
N SER A 23 4.41 2.24 -5.92
CA SER A 23 2.99 2.50 -6.17
C SER A 23 2.20 2.43 -4.87
N TRP A 24 1.40 3.45 -4.56
CA TRP A 24 0.59 3.48 -3.34
C TRP A 24 -0.78 4.15 -3.57
N VAL A 25 -1.74 3.76 -2.72
CA VAL A 25 -3.04 4.42 -2.57
C VAL A 25 -3.36 4.55 -1.08
N ASN A 26 -4.24 5.47 -0.71
CA ASN A 26 -4.69 5.56 0.68
C ASN A 26 -5.62 4.40 1.05
N CYS A 27 -5.29 3.69 2.11
CA CYS A 27 -6.14 2.65 2.69
C CYS A 27 -7.08 3.22 3.77
N GLN A 28 -8.19 2.54 4.03
CA GLN A 28 -9.03 2.78 5.22
C GLN A 28 -8.40 2.16 6.47
N ARG A 29 -8.87 2.59 7.65
CA ARG A 29 -8.40 2.13 8.98
C ARG A 29 -6.93 2.51 9.26
N CYS A 30 -6.60 3.75 8.97
CA CYS A 30 -5.30 4.34 9.28
C CYS A 30 -5.05 4.34 10.81
N GLN A 31 -3.83 4.06 11.24
CA GLN A 31 -3.50 3.93 12.66
C GLN A 31 -3.62 5.24 13.45
N ILE A 32 -3.25 6.37 12.83
CA ILE A 32 -3.26 7.70 13.47
C ILE A 32 -4.36 8.57 12.85
N SER A 33 -4.22 8.88 11.56
CA SER A 33 -5.21 9.60 10.77
C SER A 33 -5.05 9.21 9.31
N CYS A 34 -6.13 9.30 8.54
CA CYS A 34 -6.05 9.13 7.10
C CYS A 34 -5.78 10.47 6.44
N HIS A 35 -4.92 10.48 5.44
CA HIS A 35 -4.75 11.64 4.58
C HIS A 35 -6.07 11.98 3.86
N GLU A 36 -6.29 13.28 3.66
CA GLU A 36 -7.38 13.74 2.82
C GLU A 36 -7.12 13.32 1.37
N GLN A 37 -8.18 12.87 0.72
CA GLN A 37 -8.19 12.46 -0.67
C GLN A 37 -9.39 13.14 -1.31
N ALA A 38 -9.20 13.74 -2.48
CA ALA A 38 -10.28 14.38 -3.22
C ALA A 38 -11.35 13.33 -3.59
N ASP A 39 -12.63 13.67 -3.46
CA ASP A 39 -13.73 12.73 -3.73
C ASP A 39 -13.69 12.21 -5.18
N GLU A 40 -13.23 13.04 -6.12
CA GLU A 40 -13.08 12.67 -7.53
C GLU A 40 -11.96 11.66 -7.76
N ALA A 41 -10.98 11.56 -6.85
CA ALA A 41 -9.91 10.58 -6.94
C ALA A 41 -10.40 9.15 -6.63
N GLY A 42 -11.61 9.00 -6.09
CA GLY A 42 -12.18 7.72 -5.70
C GLY A 42 -12.07 7.46 -4.20
N PRO A 43 -12.71 6.39 -3.70
CA PRO A 43 -12.71 6.08 -2.29
C PRO A 43 -11.35 5.50 -1.84
N ARG A 44 -10.99 5.75 -0.59
CA ARG A 44 -9.90 5.01 0.08
C ARG A 44 -10.18 3.51 0.00
N PHE A 45 -9.16 2.75 -0.39
CA PHE A 45 -9.24 1.30 -0.51
C PHE A 45 -9.42 0.67 0.88
N ASP A 46 -10.41 -0.21 1.10
CA ASP A 46 -10.47 -1.03 2.33
C ASP A 46 -9.92 -2.43 1.99
N PRO A 47 -8.71 -2.79 2.48
CA PRO A 47 -8.14 -4.11 2.28
C PRO A 47 -9.05 -5.25 2.77
N HIS A 48 -9.86 -5.01 3.80
CA HIS A 48 -10.66 -6.05 4.46
C HIS A 48 -11.89 -6.48 3.65
N VAL A 49 -12.33 -5.67 2.69
CA VAL A 49 -13.47 -6.00 1.83
C VAL A 49 -13.05 -6.63 0.50
N SER A 50 -11.74 -6.65 0.22
CA SER A 50 -11.19 -7.23 -1.00
C SER A 50 -10.79 -8.69 -0.80
N THR A 51 -11.39 -9.61 -1.54
CA THR A 51 -11.08 -11.04 -1.48
C THR A 51 -9.73 -11.41 -2.08
N THR A 52 -9.13 -10.51 -2.86
CA THR A 52 -7.80 -10.68 -3.48
C THR A 52 -6.69 -9.93 -2.74
N TYR A 53 -7.02 -9.19 -1.67
CA TYR A 53 -5.99 -8.57 -0.85
C TYR A 53 -5.17 -9.64 -0.13
N ARG A 54 -3.85 -9.44 -0.06
CA ARG A 54 -2.92 -10.29 0.69
C ARG A 54 -2.03 -9.39 1.53
N HIS A 55 -1.99 -9.68 2.82
CA HIS A 55 -1.05 -9.03 3.74
C HIS A 55 0.36 -9.57 3.49
N ILE A 56 1.36 -8.68 3.55
CA ILE A 56 2.76 -8.98 3.33
C ILE A 56 3.47 -8.97 4.68
N GLY A 57 3.80 -10.17 5.15
CA GLY A 57 4.59 -10.43 6.35
C GLY A 57 6.04 -9.97 6.22
N CYS A 58 6.73 -9.80 7.34
CA CYS A 58 8.11 -9.34 7.38
C CYS A 58 9.12 -10.38 6.86
N SER A 59 8.74 -11.65 6.88
CA SER A 59 9.54 -12.76 6.31
C SER A 59 9.19 -13.09 4.85
N ASN A 60 8.25 -12.35 4.25
CA ASN A 60 7.89 -12.53 2.84
C ASN A 60 9.04 -12.03 1.95
N GLU A 61 9.34 -12.77 0.87
CA GLU A 61 10.33 -12.40 -0.15
C GLU A 61 10.07 -10.98 -0.69
N ASP A 62 8.80 -10.62 -0.94
CA ASP A 62 8.43 -9.28 -1.41
C ASP A 62 8.91 -8.16 -0.45
N CYS A 63 8.90 -8.43 0.86
CA CYS A 63 9.36 -7.48 1.88
C CYS A 63 10.89 -7.38 1.93
N ILE A 64 11.56 -8.52 1.82
CA ILE A 64 13.02 -8.61 1.83
C ILE A 64 13.59 -7.89 0.59
N ASP A 65 13.00 -8.15 -0.57
CA ASP A 65 13.44 -7.57 -1.85
C ASP A 65 13.29 -6.05 -1.84
N ILE A 66 12.15 -5.51 -1.40
CA ILE A 66 11.95 -4.06 -1.36
C ILE A 66 12.90 -3.36 -0.38
N HIS A 67 13.27 -3.98 0.74
CA HIS A 67 14.26 -3.41 1.66
C HIS A 67 15.66 -3.44 1.07
N GLN A 68 16.04 -4.53 0.41
CA GLN A 68 17.34 -4.64 -0.27
C GLN A 68 17.49 -3.60 -1.38
N ASP A 69 16.48 -3.46 -2.24
CA ASP A 69 16.48 -2.52 -3.37
C ASP A 69 16.60 -1.06 -2.90
N ASN A 70 16.07 -0.74 -1.73
CA ASN A 70 16.08 0.61 -1.16
C ASN A 70 17.22 0.82 -0.13
N GLY A 71 18.09 -0.18 0.10
CA GLY A 71 19.18 -0.08 1.07
C GLY A 71 18.71 0.06 2.52
N ILE A 72 17.51 -0.41 2.83
CA ILE A 72 16.91 -0.39 4.17
C ILE A 72 17.33 -1.66 4.90
N PRO A 73 17.98 -1.58 6.07
CA PRO A 73 18.45 -2.79 6.77
C PRO A 73 17.30 -3.59 7.42
N TYR A 74 16.22 -2.92 7.82
CA TYR A 74 15.03 -3.54 8.41
C TYR A 74 13.86 -2.54 8.43
N GLY A 75 12.67 -2.97 8.00
CA GLY A 75 11.45 -2.17 8.06
C GLY A 75 10.24 -3.05 8.37
N CYS A 76 10.03 -3.40 9.64
CA CYS A 76 8.93 -4.26 10.06
C CYS A 76 8.27 -3.74 11.34
N ILE A 77 6.96 -3.92 11.45
CA ILE A 77 6.22 -3.85 12.71
C ILE A 77 6.01 -5.28 13.21
N ASP A 78 6.84 -5.71 14.16
CA ASP A 78 6.85 -7.08 14.67
C ASP A 78 5.51 -7.50 15.29
N GLU A 79 4.80 -6.59 15.97
CA GLU A 79 3.53 -6.90 16.66
C GLU A 79 2.42 -7.32 15.70
N THR A 80 2.50 -6.87 14.45
CA THR A 80 1.49 -7.11 13.42
C THR A 80 2.02 -7.89 12.23
N ASP A 81 3.29 -8.31 12.29
CA ASP A 81 4.04 -8.87 11.15
C ASP A 81 3.88 -8.00 9.89
N THR A 82 3.93 -6.67 10.01
CA THR A 82 3.67 -5.79 8.86
C THR A 82 4.97 -5.28 8.26
N CYS A 83 5.20 -5.60 6.99
CA CYS A 83 6.28 -4.99 6.22
C CYS A 83 6.04 -3.49 6.06
N LEU A 84 6.97 -2.68 6.58
CA LEU A 84 6.97 -1.24 6.40
C LEU A 84 7.83 -0.87 5.20
N TYR A 85 7.22 -0.11 4.31
CA TYR A 85 7.97 0.69 3.36
C TYR A 85 8.34 2.02 4.03
N SER A 86 9.64 2.33 4.08
CA SER A 86 10.16 3.64 4.54
C SER A 86 11.21 4.10 3.55
N VAL A 87 11.09 5.30 3.02
CA VAL A 87 12.14 5.99 2.24
C VAL A 87 12.69 7.17 3.00
#